data_AF-A0A834RM33-F1
#
_entry.id   AF-A0A834RM33-F1
#
_cell.length_a   1.000
_cell.length_b   1.000
_cell.length_c   1.000
_cell.angle_alpha   90.00
_cell.angle_beta   90.00
_cell.angle_gamma   90.00
#
_symmetry.space_group_name_H-M   'P 1'
#
loop_
_entity.id
_entity.type
_entity.pdbx_description
1 polymer ?
#
loop_
_entity_poly.entity_id
_entity_poly.type
_entity_poly.pdbx_seq_one_letter_code
_entity_poly.pdbx_strand_id
1 'polypeptide(L)'
;MCETFIKEYSDTATARRDSIIPSLHNAIVLLFFALGSCKSFSDSPKPSSIIPGMAYYFRAQDILAHKREKYSTSLAQAMTLAALYTNQIGNLQESWLHISCAYGLYKQHGYYRSVPNDVSTVRSQNNPISEETKRGSWICRELERGIDALLNIVSSDLIPISGSNILPVESPEEGPEMFCANRALLQTLLEVVQKLTPTGFAENTTMDEEDLMYLTNVANSQLGYLKIWRSGLHSSLAWEDRKPPSIDPLMASLQAEFYDGIAKLLRPYLEIIRKCERFAVTLNKLSAGQRGLIGVVVSRFGDGMMPI
;
A
#
# COMPACT_ATOMS: atom_id res chain seq x y z
N MET A 1 24.78 26.18 -4.59
CA MET A 1 24.47 25.07 -3.65
C MET A 1 25.12 23.75 -4.08
N CYS A 2 25.15 23.41 -5.39
CA CYS A 2 25.94 22.26 -5.89
C CYS A 2 27.47 22.46 -5.84
N GLU A 3 27.97 23.67 -6.10
CA GLU A 3 29.43 23.91 -6.14
C GLU A 3 30.11 23.88 -4.76
N THR A 4 29.39 24.31 -3.72
CA THR A 4 29.85 24.24 -2.33
C THR A 4 29.96 22.80 -1.84
N PHE A 5 29.10 21.89 -2.31
CA PHE A 5 29.12 20.47 -1.97
C PHE A 5 30.34 19.74 -2.58
N ILE A 6 30.81 20.19 -3.74
CA ILE A 6 31.97 19.61 -4.44
C ILE A 6 33.29 20.08 -3.79
N LYS A 7 33.34 21.33 -3.32
CA LYS A 7 34.57 21.94 -2.80
C LYS A 7 34.94 21.48 -1.39
N GLU A 8 33.96 21.09 -0.57
CA GLU A 8 34.22 20.59 0.79
C GLU A 8 34.80 19.17 0.82
N TYR A 9 34.67 18.42 -0.29
CA TYR A 9 35.14 17.02 -0.41
C TYR A 9 36.38 16.83 -1.28
N SER A 10 36.89 17.87 -1.96
CA SER A 10 38.08 17.73 -2.83
C SER A 10 39.40 17.64 -2.05
N ASP A 11 39.45 18.20 -0.85
CA ASP A 11 40.74 18.51 -0.21
C ASP A 11 41.25 17.40 0.73
N THR A 12 40.54 16.27 0.84
CA THR A 12 40.98 15.11 1.64
C THR A 12 41.13 13.81 0.84
N ALA A 13 41.13 13.88 -0.49
CA ALA A 13 41.20 12.71 -1.35
C ALA A 13 42.63 12.16 -1.57
N THR A 14 43.23 11.59 -0.53
CA THR A 14 44.21 10.50 -0.68
C THR A 14 43.52 9.12 -0.60
N ALA A 15 42.32 9.02 -1.16
CA ALA A 15 41.60 7.76 -1.26
C ALA A 15 42.11 6.94 -2.45
N ARG A 16 42.58 5.73 -2.15
CA ARG A 16 42.92 4.66 -3.12
C ARG A 16 41.83 4.59 -4.20
N ARG A 17 42.21 4.67 -5.47
CA ARG A 17 41.32 4.75 -6.64
C ARG A 17 40.31 3.59 -6.81
N ASP A 18 40.36 2.56 -5.97
CA ASP A 18 39.63 1.30 -6.17
C ASP A 18 38.66 0.89 -5.05
N SER A 19 38.37 1.74 -4.04
CA SER A 19 37.44 1.35 -2.97
C SER A 19 36.36 2.40 -2.70
N ILE A 20 35.11 2.06 -2.99
CA ILE A 20 33.93 2.81 -2.55
C ILE A 20 33.94 2.84 -1.02
N ILE A 21 33.87 4.04 -0.43
CA ILE A 21 33.86 4.20 1.03
C ILE A 21 32.61 3.49 1.59
N PRO A 22 32.74 2.61 2.60
CA PRO A 22 31.60 1.89 3.15
C PRO A 22 30.76 2.79 4.07
N SER A 23 29.84 3.54 3.48
CA SER A 23 28.88 4.42 4.14
C SER A 23 27.43 4.09 3.73
N LEU A 24 26.46 4.35 4.61
CA LEU A 24 25.04 4.13 4.30
C LEU A 24 24.58 4.97 3.09
N HIS A 25 25.12 6.18 2.94
CA HIS A 25 24.86 7.03 1.78
C HIS A 25 25.30 6.36 0.48
N ASN A 26 26.50 5.79 0.45
CA ASN A 26 27.00 5.08 -0.73
C ASN A 26 26.20 3.81 -1.01
N ALA A 27 25.75 3.09 0.02
CA ALA A 27 24.83 1.95 -0.15
C ALA A 27 23.51 2.37 -0.80
N ILE A 28 22.90 3.49 -0.36
CA ILE A 28 21.68 4.05 -0.95
C ILE A 28 21.89 4.39 -2.43
N VAL A 29 22.99 5.08 -2.76
CA VAL A 29 23.32 5.44 -4.16
C VAL A 29 23.50 4.20 -5.03
N LEU A 30 24.20 3.17 -4.53
CA LEU A 30 24.36 1.90 -5.23
C LEU A 30 23.02 1.20 -5.46
N LEU A 31 22.10 1.23 -4.49
CA LEU A 31 20.76 0.67 -4.66
C LEU A 31 19.93 1.45 -5.68
N PHE A 32 20.08 2.77 -5.76
CA PHE A 32 19.49 3.55 -6.85
C PHE A 32 20.02 3.15 -8.23
N PHE A 33 21.33 2.92 -8.37
CA PHE A 33 21.89 2.40 -9.62
C PHE A 33 21.40 1.00 -9.94
N ALA A 34 21.24 0.14 -8.93
CA ALA A 34 20.67 -1.20 -9.10
C ALA A 34 19.24 -1.12 -9.66
N LEU A 35 18.37 -0.33 -9.03
CA LEU A 35 16.98 -0.09 -9.45
C LEU A 35 16.89 0.57 -10.84
N GLY A 36 17.75 1.56 -11.12
CA GLY A 36 17.79 2.24 -12.40
C GLY A 36 18.15 1.30 -13.56
N SER A 37 18.93 0.26 -13.29
CA SER A 37 19.35 -0.73 -14.28
C SER A 37 18.20 -1.64 -14.73
N CYS A 38 17.16 -1.81 -13.92
CA CYS A 38 15.99 -2.65 -14.23
C CYS A 38 15.09 -2.07 -15.34
N LYS A 39 15.28 -0.81 -15.77
CA LYS A 39 14.43 -0.14 -16.78
C LYS A 39 14.64 -0.60 -18.24
N SER A 40 15.51 -1.57 -18.52
CA SER A 40 15.93 -1.90 -19.89
C SER A 40 15.26 -3.11 -20.56
N PHE A 41 14.21 -3.69 -19.96
CA PHE A 41 13.57 -4.90 -20.53
C PHE A 41 12.81 -4.69 -21.85
N SER A 42 12.54 -3.44 -22.30
CA SER A 42 11.74 -3.19 -23.52
C SER A 42 12.54 -3.11 -24.82
N ASP A 43 13.87 -2.87 -24.77
CA ASP A 43 14.61 -2.42 -25.96
C ASP A 43 15.64 -3.44 -26.49
N SER A 44 15.85 -4.57 -25.81
CA SER A 44 16.84 -5.58 -26.24
C SER A 44 16.19 -6.89 -26.69
N PRO A 45 16.31 -7.30 -27.98
CA PRO A 45 15.71 -8.54 -28.51
C PRO A 45 16.43 -9.84 -28.07
N LYS A 46 17.34 -9.78 -27.10
CA LYS A 46 18.02 -10.97 -26.56
C LYS A 46 17.88 -10.98 -25.03
N PRO A 47 17.36 -12.07 -24.43
CA PRO A 47 17.41 -12.21 -22.99
C PRO A 47 18.87 -12.27 -22.54
N SER A 48 19.37 -11.20 -21.92
CA SER A 48 20.66 -11.25 -21.24
C SER A 48 20.49 -12.13 -20.00
N SER A 49 21.35 -13.13 -19.83
CA SER A 49 21.42 -13.96 -18.61
C SER A 49 21.88 -13.19 -17.36
N ILE A 50 22.23 -11.91 -17.54
CA ILE A 50 22.73 -11.04 -16.48
C ILE A 50 21.55 -10.29 -15.87
N ILE A 51 21.35 -10.48 -14.56
CA ILE A 51 20.37 -9.70 -13.79
C ILE A 51 20.83 -8.23 -13.76
N PRO A 52 20.01 -7.29 -14.27
CA PRO A 52 20.39 -5.87 -14.31
C PRO A 52 20.65 -5.32 -12.91
N GLY A 53 21.71 -4.52 -12.74
CA GLY A 53 21.98 -3.84 -11.47
C GLY A 53 22.59 -4.72 -10.36
N MET A 54 22.78 -6.02 -10.62
CA MET A 54 23.20 -7.00 -9.61
C MET A 54 24.54 -6.69 -8.96
N ALA A 55 25.50 -6.17 -9.72
CA ALA A 55 26.81 -5.77 -9.20
C ALA A 55 26.69 -4.61 -8.19
N TYR A 56 25.83 -3.63 -8.47
CA TYR A 56 25.59 -2.52 -7.55
C TYR A 56 24.88 -2.99 -6.28
N TYR A 57 23.88 -3.86 -6.42
CA TYR A 57 23.19 -4.44 -5.27
C TYR A 57 24.15 -5.23 -4.37
N PHE A 58 24.99 -6.12 -4.92
CA PHE A 58 25.93 -6.88 -4.10
C PHE A 58 26.91 -5.97 -3.34
N ARG A 59 27.43 -4.93 -4.01
CA ARG A 59 28.27 -3.93 -3.34
C ARG A 59 27.53 -3.16 -2.25
N ALA A 60 26.24 -2.86 -2.45
CA ALA A 60 25.43 -2.25 -1.40
C ALA A 60 25.22 -3.21 -0.22
N GLN A 61 24.94 -4.49 -0.49
CA GLN A 61 24.78 -5.51 0.56
C GLN A 61 26.05 -5.70 1.38
N ASP A 62 27.22 -5.70 0.74
CA ASP A 62 28.52 -5.73 1.43
C ASP A 62 28.60 -4.57 2.44
N ILE A 63 28.27 -3.34 2.03
CA ILE A 63 28.27 -2.18 2.93
C ILE A 63 27.24 -2.33 4.04
N LEU A 64 26.02 -2.77 3.72
CA LEU A 64 24.93 -2.91 4.69
C LEU A 64 25.26 -3.93 5.77
N ALA A 65 25.87 -5.06 5.41
CA ALA A 65 26.28 -6.10 6.35
C ALA A 65 27.19 -5.55 7.48
N HIS A 66 28.08 -4.62 7.15
CA HIS A 66 28.99 -3.97 8.11
C HIS A 66 28.34 -2.82 8.91
N LYS A 67 27.11 -2.43 8.59
CA LYS A 67 26.42 -1.28 9.21
C LYS A 67 25.13 -1.66 9.95
N ARG A 68 24.75 -2.94 9.99
CA ARG A 68 23.50 -3.42 10.62
C ARG A 68 23.37 -3.09 12.10
N GLU A 69 24.46 -2.81 12.80
CA GLU A 69 24.45 -2.43 14.23
C GLU A 69 23.95 -0.99 14.48
N LYS A 70 23.87 -0.15 13.44
CA LYS A 70 23.45 1.25 13.56
C LYS A 70 21.98 1.45 13.19
N TYR A 71 21.12 1.54 14.20
CA TYR A 71 19.73 1.96 14.04
C TYR A 71 19.65 3.39 13.51
N SER A 72 19.23 3.56 12.26
CA SER A 72 19.10 4.89 11.62
C SER A 72 18.05 4.88 10.52
N THR A 73 17.44 6.05 10.27
CA THR A 73 16.54 6.26 9.12
C THR A 73 17.22 5.90 7.80
N SER A 74 18.51 6.21 7.62
CA SER A 74 19.24 5.87 6.40
C SER A 74 19.43 4.37 6.22
N LEU A 75 19.63 3.61 7.30
CA LEU A 75 19.66 2.15 7.21
C LEU A 75 18.27 1.62 6.83
N ALA A 76 17.21 2.13 7.44
CA ALA A 76 15.84 1.74 7.10
C ALA A 76 15.52 2.01 5.62
N GLN A 77 15.85 3.19 5.11
CA GLN A 77 15.70 3.56 3.70
C GLN A 77 16.51 2.64 2.77
N ALA A 78 17.75 2.31 3.14
CA ALA A 78 18.57 1.40 2.35
C ALA A 78 17.97 -0.02 2.31
N MET A 79 17.43 -0.51 3.42
CA MET A 79 16.73 -1.80 3.46
C MET A 79 15.44 -1.77 2.62
N THR A 80 14.66 -0.68 2.66
CA THR A 80 13.49 -0.50 1.77
C THR A 80 13.88 -0.51 0.28
N LEU A 81 14.97 0.15 -0.10
CA LEU A 81 15.47 0.15 -1.48
C LEU A 81 16.00 -1.22 -1.90
N ALA A 82 16.67 -1.95 -1.01
CA ALA A 82 17.11 -3.32 -1.24
C ALA A 82 15.93 -4.26 -1.49
N ALA A 83 14.86 -4.13 -0.69
CA ALA A 83 13.61 -4.85 -0.90
C ALA A 83 12.99 -4.54 -2.26
N LEU A 84 12.91 -3.26 -2.64
CA LEU A 84 12.35 -2.86 -3.93
C LEU A 84 13.13 -3.48 -5.10
N TYR A 85 14.46 -3.52 -5.02
CA TYR A 85 15.30 -4.11 -6.05
C TYR A 85 15.10 -5.63 -6.15
N THR A 86 15.13 -6.35 -5.01
CA THR A 86 14.92 -7.80 -5.03
C THR A 86 13.52 -8.18 -5.48
N ASN A 87 12.51 -7.35 -5.18
CA ASN A 87 11.16 -7.50 -5.74
C ASN A 87 11.16 -7.34 -7.27
N GLN A 88 11.82 -6.30 -7.82
CA GLN A 88 11.88 -6.06 -9.27
C GLN A 88 12.50 -7.23 -10.06
N ILE A 89 13.46 -7.93 -9.48
CA ILE A 89 14.10 -9.10 -10.11
C ILE A 89 13.39 -10.42 -9.79
N GLY A 90 12.22 -10.37 -9.13
CA GLY A 90 11.37 -11.53 -8.82
C GLY A 90 11.79 -12.33 -7.59
N ASN A 91 12.74 -11.85 -6.78
CA ASN A 91 13.17 -12.52 -5.56
C ASN A 91 12.35 -12.03 -4.34
N LEU A 92 11.12 -12.52 -4.24
CA LEU A 92 10.16 -12.13 -3.19
C LEU A 92 10.63 -12.50 -1.77
N GLN A 93 11.34 -13.62 -1.60
CA GLN A 93 11.82 -14.04 -0.28
C GLN A 93 12.88 -13.09 0.27
N GLU A 94 13.88 -12.73 -0.53
CA GLU A 94 14.89 -11.73 -0.13
C GLU A 94 14.26 -10.35 0.05
N SER A 95 13.30 -9.99 -0.81
CA SER A 95 12.52 -8.76 -0.64
C SER A 95 11.82 -8.69 0.70
N TRP A 96 11.20 -9.81 1.12
CA TRP A 96 10.53 -9.89 2.41
C TRP A 96 11.51 -9.75 3.58
N LEU A 97 12.68 -10.40 3.54
CA LEU A 97 13.69 -10.25 4.59
C LEU A 97 14.16 -8.80 4.75
N HIS A 98 14.40 -8.10 3.64
CA HIS A 98 14.81 -6.69 3.67
C HIS A 98 13.68 -5.79 4.19
N ILE A 99 12.44 -6.03 3.76
CA ILE A 99 11.31 -5.19 4.18
C ILE A 99 10.97 -5.38 5.66
N SER A 100 11.01 -6.61 6.19
CA SER A 100 10.80 -6.86 7.62
C SER A 100 11.89 -6.18 8.47
N CYS A 101 13.13 -6.15 7.99
CA CYS A 101 14.19 -5.41 8.66
C CYS A 101 13.95 -3.90 8.63
N ALA A 102 13.60 -3.34 7.48
CA ALA A 102 13.24 -1.92 7.34
C ALA A 102 12.08 -1.54 8.27
N TYR A 103 11.03 -2.36 8.32
CA TYR A 103 9.87 -2.18 9.19
C TYR A 103 10.27 -2.13 10.66
N GLY A 104 11.09 -3.08 11.12
CA GLY A 104 11.62 -3.09 12.49
C GLY A 104 12.40 -1.81 12.85
N LEU A 105 13.20 -1.29 11.92
CA LEU A 105 13.95 -0.05 12.11
C LEU A 105 13.02 1.18 12.21
N TYR A 106 12.01 1.29 11.34
CA TYR A 106 11.01 2.35 11.40
C TYR A 106 10.14 2.28 12.67
N LYS A 107 9.79 1.06 13.13
CA LYS A 107 9.06 0.83 14.39
C LYS A 107 9.85 1.34 15.60
N GLN A 108 11.13 1.04 15.68
CA GLN A 108 12.01 1.52 16.75
C GLN A 108 12.22 3.04 16.74
N HIS A 109 12.11 3.68 15.56
CA HIS A 109 12.14 5.14 15.42
C HIS A 109 10.80 5.83 15.77
N GLY A 110 9.82 5.08 16.28
CA GLY A 110 8.60 5.62 16.89
C GLY A 110 7.39 5.75 15.97
N TYR A 111 7.40 5.14 14.78
CA TYR A 111 6.30 5.27 13.83
C TYR A 111 5.08 4.36 14.12
N TYR A 112 5.29 3.17 14.70
CA TYR A 112 4.19 2.30 15.14
C TYR A 112 3.92 2.47 16.63
N ARG A 113 3.51 3.67 17.05
CA ARG A 113 2.92 3.85 18.39
C ARG A 113 1.42 3.57 18.30
N SER A 114 1.03 2.44 18.87
CA SER A 114 -0.35 2.03 19.10
C SER A 114 -1.07 2.99 20.06
N VAL A 115 -2.23 3.49 19.63
CA VAL A 115 -3.39 3.93 20.45
C VAL A 115 -3.21 5.17 21.36
N PRO A 116 -4.15 6.14 21.36
CA PRO A 116 -4.15 7.31 22.27
C PRO A 116 -4.34 7.05 23.77
N ASN A 117 -4.36 5.80 24.26
CA ASN A 117 -4.77 5.50 25.65
C ASN A 117 -3.65 5.02 26.58
N ASP A 118 -2.40 4.97 26.12
CA ASP A 118 -1.31 4.55 27.00
C ASP A 118 -0.69 5.76 27.74
N VAL A 119 -1.28 6.07 28.90
CA VAL A 119 -0.90 7.15 29.84
C VAL A 119 0.52 6.97 30.41
N SER A 120 1.21 5.88 30.07
CA SER A 120 2.49 5.49 30.68
C SER A 120 3.75 5.93 29.92
N THR A 121 3.64 6.57 28.75
CA THR A 121 4.84 6.93 27.97
C THR A 121 4.84 8.39 27.55
N VAL A 122 4.97 9.27 28.54
CA VAL A 122 5.47 10.64 28.35
C VAL A 122 6.93 10.56 27.89
N ARG A 123 7.15 10.30 26.60
CA ARG A 123 8.43 10.61 25.96
C ARG A 123 8.30 11.99 25.35
N SER A 124 8.87 12.96 26.06
CA SER A 124 9.44 14.21 25.60
C SER A 124 9.04 14.63 24.18
N GLN A 125 8.25 15.70 24.08
CA GLN A 125 7.96 16.47 22.87
C GLN A 125 9.23 17.05 22.18
N ASN A 126 10.45 16.64 22.55
CA ASN A 126 11.68 17.35 22.20
C ASN A 126 12.39 16.83 20.94
N ASN A 127 11.87 15.82 20.24
CA ASN A 127 12.37 15.43 18.92
C ASN A 127 11.21 15.02 18.00
N PRO A 128 10.66 15.95 17.20
CA PRO A 128 9.70 15.59 16.16
C PRO A 128 10.33 14.60 15.19
N ILE A 129 9.59 13.54 14.84
CA ILE A 129 10.00 12.59 13.80
C ILE A 129 10.20 13.36 12.50
N SER A 130 11.35 13.19 11.83
CA SER A 130 11.60 13.87 10.56
C SER A 130 10.60 13.44 9.48
N GLU A 131 10.20 14.36 8.61
CA GLU A 131 9.29 14.06 7.49
C GLU A 131 9.85 12.96 6.57
N GLU A 132 11.17 12.91 6.41
CA GLU A 132 11.88 11.86 5.68
C GLU A 132 11.66 10.46 6.27
N THR A 133 11.64 10.37 7.61
CA THR A 133 11.37 9.12 8.32
C THR A 133 9.92 8.71 8.15
N LYS A 134 8.97 9.67 8.18
CA LYS A 134 7.54 9.40 7.94
C LYS A 134 7.30 8.89 6.52
N ARG A 135 7.83 9.59 5.50
CA ARG A 135 7.71 9.19 4.09
C ARG A 135 8.35 7.82 3.84
N GLY A 136 9.53 7.57 4.39
CA GLY A 136 10.21 6.28 4.27
C GLY A 136 9.42 5.12 4.88
N SER A 137 8.84 5.34 6.07
CA SER A 137 7.99 4.34 6.74
C SER A 137 6.73 4.02 5.93
N TRP A 138 6.10 5.01 5.31
CA TRP A 138 4.96 4.79 4.41
C TRP A 138 5.33 3.90 3.23
N ILE A 139 6.41 4.24 2.51
CA ILE A 139 6.88 3.44 1.37
C ILE A 139 7.20 2.00 1.81
N CYS A 140 7.82 1.85 2.98
CA CYS A 140 8.10 0.54 3.57
C CYS A 140 6.83 -0.28 3.77
N ARG A 141 5.78 0.32 4.34
CA ARG A 141 4.50 -0.34 4.61
C ARG A 141 3.73 -0.70 3.34
N GLU A 142 3.73 0.18 2.34
CA GLU A 142 3.13 -0.10 1.02
C GLU A 142 3.80 -1.31 0.35
N LEU A 143 5.14 -1.34 0.38
CA LEU A 143 5.92 -2.41 -0.21
C LEU A 143 5.72 -3.73 0.55
N GLU A 144 5.69 -3.69 1.88
CA GLU A 144 5.39 -4.85 2.73
C GLU A 144 4.03 -5.46 2.40
N ARG A 145 2.96 -4.65 2.37
CA ARG A 145 1.61 -5.10 1.99
C ARG A 145 1.59 -5.76 0.61
N GLY A 146 2.28 -5.17 -0.36
CA GLY A 146 2.40 -5.73 -1.70
C GLY A 146 3.10 -7.09 -1.72
N ILE A 147 4.19 -7.25 -0.97
CA ILE A 147 4.94 -8.51 -0.86
C ILE A 147 4.13 -9.57 -0.10
N ASP A 148 3.51 -9.21 1.02
CA ASP A 148 2.66 -10.10 1.82
C ASP A 148 1.50 -10.65 0.99
N ALA A 149 0.86 -9.80 0.18
CA ALA A 149 -0.21 -10.22 -0.74
C ALA A 149 0.29 -11.22 -1.79
N LEU A 150 1.50 -11.04 -2.32
CA LEU A 150 2.10 -11.97 -3.28
C LEU A 150 2.53 -13.30 -2.64
N LEU A 151 2.96 -13.27 -1.37
CA LEU A 151 3.37 -14.45 -0.61
C LEU A 151 2.21 -15.14 0.12
N ASN A 152 0.98 -14.60 0.06
CA ASN A 152 -0.17 -15.01 0.86
C ASN A 152 0.12 -15.04 2.38
N ILE A 153 0.96 -14.13 2.86
CA ILE A 153 1.27 -13.99 4.29
C ILE A 153 0.15 -13.16 4.92
N VAL A 154 -0.47 -13.67 5.97
CA VAL A 154 -1.46 -12.91 6.74
C VAL A 154 -0.70 -11.90 7.60
N SER A 155 -0.78 -10.62 7.24
CA SER A 155 -0.16 -9.54 8.00
C SER A 155 -0.72 -9.48 9.42
N SER A 156 0.15 -9.59 10.42
CA SER A 156 -0.19 -9.84 11.84
C SER A 156 -0.42 -8.56 12.67
N ASP A 157 -0.08 -7.38 12.15
CA ASP A 157 -0.05 -6.11 12.92
C ASP A 157 -1.29 -5.22 12.66
N LEU A 158 -2.51 -5.71 12.87
CA LEU A 158 -3.72 -4.90 12.67
C LEU A 158 -4.30 -4.34 13.97
N ILE A 159 -3.99 -3.05 14.20
CA ILE A 159 -4.62 -2.19 15.22
C ILE A 159 -6.12 -2.04 14.90
N PRO A 160 -7.03 -2.22 15.87
CA PRO A 160 -8.45 -1.95 15.68
C PRO A 160 -8.67 -0.45 15.42
N ILE A 161 -9.30 -0.11 14.29
CA ILE A 161 -9.82 1.26 14.07
C ILE A 161 -11.05 1.45 14.96
N SER A 162 -10.97 2.40 15.88
CA SER A 162 -12.15 3.03 16.49
C SER A 162 -12.82 3.94 15.46
N GLY A 163 -14.16 4.02 15.46
CA GLY A 163 -14.94 4.74 14.44
C GLY A 163 -14.56 6.21 14.19
N SER A 164 -13.81 6.84 15.11
CA SER A 164 -13.23 8.18 14.93
C SER A 164 -12.11 8.24 13.87
N ASN A 165 -11.46 7.13 13.52
CA ASN A 165 -10.32 7.13 12.58
C ASN A 165 -10.74 6.78 11.13
N ILE A 166 -12.04 6.76 10.84
CA ILE A 166 -12.57 6.53 9.47
C ILE A 166 -12.56 7.83 8.65
N LEU A 167 -12.45 8.97 9.32
CA LEU A 167 -12.47 10.27 8.67
C LEU A 167 -11.09 10.62 8.08
N PRO A 168 -11.06 11.19 6.87
CA PRO A 168 -9.83 11.68 6.24
C PRO A 168 -9.12 12.74 7.10
N VAL A 169 -7.80 12.84 6.95
CA VAL A 169 -6.98 13.76 7.76
C VAL A 169 -7.21 15.19 7.28
N GLU A 170 -7.77 16.05 8.14
CA GLU A 170 -7.98 17.49 7.90
C GLU A 170 -6.70 18.35 8.04
N SER A 171 -5.52 17.79 7.79
CA SER A 171 -4.25 18.51 7.98
C SER A 171 -4.18 19.74 7.07
N PRO A 172 -3.75 20.90 7.57
CA PRO A 172 -3.68 22.15 6.79
C PRO A 172 -2.53 22.19 5.75
N GLU A 173 -1.64 21.21 5.74
CA GLU A 173 -0.51 21.16 4.81
C GLU A 173 -0.85 20.34 3.55
N GLU A 174 -1.21 21.03 2.47
CA GLU A 174 -1.34 20.45 1.14
C GLU A 174 0.02 19.90 0.66
N GLY A 175 0.09 18.60 0.37
CA GLY A 175 1.34 17.97 -0.06
C GLY A 175 1.27 16.43 -0.15
N PRO A 176 2.39 15.78 -0.51
CA PRO A 176 2.50 14.31 -0.56
C PRO A 176 2.08 13.62 0.76
N GLU A 177 2.25 14.30 1.89
CA GLU A 177 1.87 13.83 3.22
C GLU A 177 0.36 13.60 3.35
N MET A 178 -0.45 14.58 2.93
CA MET A 178 -1.90 14.49 2.98
C MET A 178 -2.39 13.36 2.07
N PHE A 179 -1.78 13.21 0.89
CA PHE A 179 -2.05 12.09 0.00
C PHE A 179 -1.74 10.74 0.67
N CYS A 180 -0.52 10.57 1.19
CA CYS A 180 -0.09 9.34 1.85
C CYS A 180 -0.97 8.98 3.05
N ALA A 181 -1.32 9.97 3.89
CA ALA A 181 -2.18 9.77 5.04
C ALA A 181 -3.59 9.31 4.64
N ASN A 182 -4.20 9.97 3.65
CA ASN A 182 -5.53 9.60 3.18
C ASN A 182 -5.55 8.23 2.48
N ARG A 183 -4.52 7.92 1.68
CA ARG A 183 -4.35 6.60 1.06
C ARG A 183 -4.26 5.50 2.12
N ALA A 184 -3.49 5.71 3.18
CA ALA A 184 -3.37 4.74 4.25
C ALA A 184 -4.66 4.52 5.05
N LEU A 185 -5.44 5.58 5.26
CA LEU A 185 -6.77 5.49 5.84
C LEU A 185 -7.70 4.67 4.94
N LEU A 186 -7.69 4.92 3.63
CA LEU A 186 -8.45 4.13 2.66
C LEU A 186 -8.08 2.64 2.75
N GLN A 187 -6.79 2.31 2.76
CA GLN A 187 -6.34 0.92 2.85
C GLN A 187 -6.80 0.24 4.14
N THR A 188 -6.64 0.92 5.26
CA THR A 188 -7.04 0.34 6.55
C THR A 188 -8.57 0.18 6.62
N LEU A 189 -9.31 1.14 6.04
CA LEU A 189 -10.75 1.03 5.88
C LEU A 189 -11.13 -0.17 4.99
N LEU A 190 -10.48 -0.34 3.84
CA LEU A 190 -10.72 -1.47 2.94
C LEU A 190 -10.46 -2.81 3.63
N GLU A 191 -9.35 -2.94 4.38
CA GLU A 191 -9.05 -4.15 5.14
C GLU A 191 -10.11 -4.46 6.20
N VAL A 192 -10.53 -3.45 6.98
CA VAL A 192 -11.57 -3.61 8.01
C VAL A 192 -12.89 -4.02 7.36
N VAL A 193 -13.29 -3.31 6.31
CA VAL A 193 -14.54 -3.55 5.58
C VAL A 193 -14.52 -4.94 4.94
N GLN A 194 -13.39 -5.38 4.38
CA GLN A 194 -13.22 -6.73 3.82
C GLN A 194 -13.36 -7.81 4.89
N LYS A 195 -12.78 -7.64 6.08
CA LYS A 195 -12.94 -8.59 7.20
C LYS A 195 -14.39 -8.74 7.67
N LEU A 196 -15.22 -7.71 7.50
CA LEU A 196 -16.64 -7.76 7.80
C LEU A 196 -17.45 -8.49 6.71
N THR A 197 -16.83 -8.85 5.59
CA THR A 197 -17.52 -9.56 4.50
C THR A 197 -17.80 -10.98 4.95
N PRO A 198 -19.07 -11.42 4.94
CA PRO A 198 -19.41 -12.76 5.41
C PRO A 198 -18.84 -13.84 4.47
N THR A 199 -17.80 -14.54 4.92
CA THR A 199 -17.14 -15.62 4.15
C THR A 199 -17.89 -16.95 4.22
N GLY A 200 -18.77 -17.13 5.21
CA GLY A 200 -19.48 -18.38 5.48
C GLY A 200 -20.56 -18.79 4.46
N PHE A 201 -21.05 -17.85 3.63
CA PHE A 201 -22.10 -18.16 2.63
C PHE A 201 -21.55 -18.75 1.32
N ALA A 202 -20.23 -18.84 1.18
CA ALA A 202 -19.60 -19.39 -0.03
C ALA A 202 -19.74 -20.93 -0.11
N GLU A 203 -19.94 -21.61 1.01
CA GLU A 203 -19.95 -23.07 1.12
C GLU A 203 -21.38 -23.63 1.21
N ASN A 204 -21.88 -24.19 0.10
CA ASN A 204 -22.99 -25.15 -0.04
C ASN A 204 -24.30 -24.95 0.75
N THR A 205 -24.52 -23.79 1.36
CA THR A 205 -25.71 -23.53 2.18
C THR A 205 -26.79 -22.91 1.31
N THR A 206 -28.00 -23.46 1.34
CA THR A 206 -29.17 -22.85 0.71
C THR A 206 -29.48 -21.56 1.46
N MET A 207 -29.33 -20.42 0.78
CA MET A 207 -29.58 -19.10 1.36
C MET A 207 -31.05 -18.78 1.29
N ASP A 208 -31.63 -18.37 2.41
CA ASP A 208 -33.01 -17.91 2.46
C ASP A 208 -33.13 -16.40 2.22
N GLU A 209 -34.35 -15.88 2.31
CA GLU A 209 -34.62 -14.46 2.09
C GLU A 209 -34.02 -13.56 3.18
N GLU A 210 -33.94 -14.06 4.41
CA GLU A 210 -33.38 -13.32 5.54
C GLU A 210 -31.86 -13.17 5.37
N ASP A 211 -31.18 -14.23 4.92
CA ASP A 211 -29.76 -14.22 4.57
C ASP A 211 -29.45 -13.18 3.47
N LEU A 212 -30.27 -13.13 2.41
CA LEU A 212 -30.08 -12.20 1.30
C LEU A 212 -30.33 -10.75 1.70
N MET A 213 -31.32 -10.51 2.55
CA MET A 213 -31.59 -9.19 3.13
C MET A 213 -30.46 -8.75 4.06
N TYR A 214 -29.95 -9.66 4.90
CA TYR A 214 -28.80 -9.41 5.75
C TYR A 214 -27.57 -9.03 4.92
N LEU A 215 -27.24 -9.79 3.88
CA LEU A 215 -26.10 -9.51 3.01
C LEU A 215 -26.24 -8.20 2.25
N THR A 216 -27.45 -7.86 1.81
CA THR A 216 -27.74 -6.56 1.20
C THR A 216 -27.45 -5.42 2.18
N ASN A 217 -27.86 -5.57 3.44
CA ASN A 217 -27.61 -4.56 4.48
C ASN A 217 -26.13 -4.43 4.81
N VAL A 218 -25.40 -5.55 4.89
CA VAL A 218 -23.94 -5.56 5.09
C VAL A 218 -23.25 -4.85 3.94
N ALA A 219 -23.53 -5.23 2.69
CA ALA A 219 -22.91 -4.63 1.51
C ALA A 219 -23.19 -3.11 1.41
N ASN A 220 -24.42 -2.68 1.68
CA ASN A 220 -24.76 -1.25 1.73
C ASN A 220 -24.02 -0.51 2.84
N SER A 221 -23.88 -1.10 4.02
CA SER A 221 -23.15 -0.51 5.15
C SER A 221 -21.66 -0.36 4.81
N GLN A 222 -21.07 -1.39 4.24
CA GLN A 222 -19.69 -1.41 3.77
C GLN A 222 -19.42 -0.31 2.72
N LEU A 223 -20.28 -0.19 1.71
CA LEU A 223 -20.22 0.92 0.73
C LEU A 223 -20.46 2.29 1.36
N GLY A 224 -21.31 2.36 2.39
CA GLY A 224 -21.58 3.56 3.17
C GLY A 224 -20.29 4.13 3.80
N TYR A 225 -19.49 3.28 4.45
CA TYR A 225 -18.22 3.71 5.03
C TYR A 225 -17.25 4.28 3.99
N LEU A 226 -17.12 3.64 2.83
CA LEU A 226 -16.26 4.12 1.74
C LEU A 226 -16.73 5.48 1.18
N LYS A 227 -18.05 5.70 1.09
CA LYS A 227 -18.62 6.98 0.67
C LYS A 227 -18.37 8.08 1.69
N ILE A 228 -18.53 7.78 2.99
CA ILE A 228 -18.27 8.73 4.07
C ILE A 228 -16.81 9.19 4.00
N TRP A 229 -15.87 8.23 3.92
CA TRP A 229 -14.45 8.54 3.76
C TRP A 229 -14.19 9.44 2.55
N ARG A 230 -14.73 9.08 1.38
CA ARG A 230 -14.56 9.86 0.15
C ARG A 230 -15.15 11.26 0.24
N SER A 231 -16.30 11.41 0.91
CA SER A 231 -16.98 12.71 1.05
C SER A 231 -16.26 13.68 1.98
N GLY A 232 -15.42 13.18 2.89
CA GLY A 232 -14.60 14.01 3.77
C GLY A 232 -13.28 14.45 3.16
N LEU A 233 -12.93 13.98 1.96
CA LEU A 233 -11.63 14.32 1.35
C LEU A 233 -11.51 15.83 1.15
N HIS A 234 -10.30 16.35 1.39
CA HIS A 234 -9.98 17.74 1.05
C HIS A 234 -10.20 17.99 -0.45
N SER A 235 -10.54 19.24 -0.80
CA SER A 235 -10.90 19.63 -2.18
C SER A 235 -9.82 19.28 -3.20
N SER A 236 -8.55 19.38 -2.84
CA SER A 236 -7.41 19.00 -3.69
C SER A 236 -7.27 17.49 -3.93
N LEU A 237 -7.90 16.65 -3.11
CA LEU A 237 -7.98 15.19 -3.29
C LEU A 237 -9.35 14.73 -3.79
N ALA A 238 -10.32 15.63 -3.99
CA ALA A 238 -11.66 15.27 -4.41
C ALA A 238 -11.72 14.96 -5.92
N TRP A 239 -12.54 13.98 -6.32
CA TRP A 239 -12.79 13.66 -7.72
C TRP A 239 -14.25 13.30 -7.99
N GLU A 240 -14.65 13.42 -9.26
CA GLU A 240 -15.99 13.09 -9.77
C GLU A 240 -15.96 11.80 -10.58
N ASP A 241 -16.99 10.94 -10.42
CA ASP A 241 -17.07 9.63 -11.11
C ASP A 241 -17.15 9.75 -12.63
N ARG A 242 -17.69 10.85 -13.13
CA ARG A 242 -17.93 11.07 -14.57
C ARG A 242 -16.74 11.67 -15.30
N LYS A 243 -15.70 12.08 -14.58
CA LYS A 243 -14.50 12.66 -15.18
C LYS A 243 -13.47 11.56 -15.47
N PRO A 244 -12.65 11.72 -16.51
CA PRO A 244 -11.54 10.80 -16.74
C PRO A 244 -10.58 10.82 -15.54
N PRO A 245 -9.78 9.74 -15.35
CA PRO A 245 -8.79 9.68 -14.29
C PRO A 245 -7.84 10.89 -14.31
N SER A 246 -7.34 11.26 -13.13
CA SER A 246 -6.40 12.39 -13.03
C SER A 246 -5.14 12.17 -13.88
N ILE A 247 -4.56 13.26 -14.39
CA ILE A 247 -3.25 13.23 -15.06
C ILE A 247 -2.12 13.10 -14.03
N ASP A 248 -2.34 13.58 -12.79
CA ASP A 248 -1.40 13.39 -11.70
C ASP A 248 -1.34 11.90 -11.30
N PRO A 249 -0.18 11.23 -11.42
CA PRO A 249 -0.05 9.80 -11.12
C PRO A 249 -0.48 9.42 -9.69
N LEU A 250 -0.27 10.30 -8.71
CA LEU A 250 -0.67 10.04 -7.33
C LEU A 250 -2.19 9.99 -7.24
N MET A 251 -2.87 11.03 -7.72
CA MET A 251 -4.34 11.08 -7.75
C MET A 251 -4.95 9.94 -8.58
N ALA A 252 -4.38 9.62 -9.73
CA ALA A 252 -4.81 8.50 -10.55
C ALA A 252 -4.69 7.17 -9.79
N SER A 253 -3.59 6.96 -9.06
CA SER A 253 -3.38 5.77 -8.25
C SER A 253 -4.40 5.66 -7.10
N LEU A 254 -4.71 6.77 -6.43
CA LEU A 254 -5.70 6.76 -5.34
C LEU A 254 -7.11 6.46 -5.85
N GLN A 255 -7.49 7.04 -7.00
CA GLN A 255 -8.75 6.74 -7.67
C GLN A 255 -8.85 5.26 -8.04
N ALA A 256 -7.80 4.73 -8.67
CA ALA A 256 -7.73 3.32 -9.06
C ALA A 256 -7.90 2.40 -7.84
N GLU A 257 -7.21 2.70 -6.74
CA GLU A 257 -7.27 1.92 -5.51
C GLU A 257 -8.64 1.96 -4.84
N PHE A 258 -9.31 3.11 -4.83
CA PHE A 258 -10.67 3.22 -4.33
C PHE A 258 -11.64 2.33 -5.10
N TYR A 259 -11.61 2.36 -6.43
CA TYR A 259 -12.51 1.55 -7.26
C TYR A 259 -12.13 0.06 -7.27
N ASP A 260 -10.85 -0.28 -7.26
CA ASP A 260 -10.38 -1.65 -7.09
C ASP A 260 -10.84 -2.23 -5.74
N GLY A 261 -10.77 -1.42 -4.68
CA GLY A 261 -11.30 -1.75 -3.37
C GLY A 261 -12.81 -2.04 -3.38
N ILE A 262 -13.61 -1.20 -4.07
CA ILE A 262 -15.04 -1.44 -4.28
C ILE A 262 -15.26 -2.74 -5.08
N ALA A 263 -14.53 -2.96 -6.17
CA ALA A 263 -14.67 -4.15 -6.98
C ALA A 263 -14.38 -5.43 -6.17
N LYS A 264 -13.29 -5.43 -5.40
CA LYS A 264 -12.92 -6.52 -4.48
C LYS A 264 -14.00 -6.75 -3.41
N LEU A 265 -14.55 -5.68 -2.85
CA LEU A 265 -15.64 -5.75 -1.88
C LEU A 265 -16.92 -6.35 -2.48
N LEU A 266 -17.27 -5.98 -3.71
CA LEU A 266 -18.50 -6.43 -4.37
C LEU A 266 -18.39 -7.85 -4.93
N ARG A 267 -17.18 -8.35 -5.17
CA ARG A 267 -16.93 -9.66 -5.80
C ARG A 267 -17.59 -10.85 -5.08
N PRO A 268 -17.55 -10.98 -3.74
CA PRO A 268 -18.23 -12.08 -3.05
C PRO A 268 -19.75 -12.03 -3.22
N TYR A 269 -20.35 -10.82 -3.21
CA TYR A 269 -21.79 -10.65 -3.44
C TYR A 269 -22.19 -11.00 -4.87
N LEU A 270 -21.38 -10.64 -5.86
CA LEU A 270 -21.55 -11.06 -7.24
C LEU A 270 -21.56 -12.59 -7.39
N GLU A 271 -20.66 -13.29 -6.70
CA GLU A 271 -20.62 -14.75 -6.72
C GLU A 271 -21.86 -15.38 -6.04
N ILE A 272 -22.37 -14.75 -4.98
CA ILE A 272 -23.63 -15.14 -4.34
C ILE A 272 -24.81 -14.96 -5.32
N ILE A 273 -24.93 -13.79 -5.97
CA ILE A 273 -25.98 -13.53 -6.98
C ILE A 273 -25.93 -14.58 -8.09
N ARG A 274 -24.73 -14.85 -8.64
CA ARG A 274 -24.55 -15.83 -9.71
C ARG A 274 -25.02 -17.24 -9.33
N LYS A 275 -24.84 -17.62 -8.05
CA LYS A 275 -25.39 -18.87 -7.51
C LYS A 275 -26.92 -18.78 -7.39
N CYS A 276 -27.46 -17.69 -6.85
CA CYS A 276 -28.91 -17.46 -6.74
C CYS A 276 -29.65 -17.49 -8.10
N GLU A 277 -29.06 -16.91 -9.15
CA GLU A 277 -29.67 -16.91 -10.50
C GLU A 277 -29.80 -18.31 -11.09
N ARG A 278 -28.87 -19.24 -10.77
CA ARG A 278 -29.01 -20.65 -11.14
C ARG A 278 -30.21 -21.33 -10.47
N PHE A 279 -30.74 -20.78 -9.37
CA PHE A 279 -31.97 -21.25 -8.73
C PHE A 279 -33.25 -20.62 -9.31
N ALA A 280 -33.15 -19.58 -10.15
CA ALA A 280 -34.29 -18.82 -10.64
C ALA A 280 -34.57 -19.05 -12.14
N VAL A 281 -35.14 -20.21 -12.49
CA VAL A 281 -35.60 -20.53 -13.86
C VAL A 281 -36.85 -19.71 -14.28
N THR A 282 -37.36 -18.80 -13.46
CA THR A 282 -38.48 -17.92 -13.85
C THR A 282 -38.23 -16.48 -13.43
N LEU A 283 -37.87 -15.66 -14.43
CA LEU A 283 -37.51 -14.23 -14.37
C LEU A 283 -38.56 -13.28 -13.74
N ASN A 284 -39.69 -13.78 -13.22
CA ASN A 284 -40.84 -12.96 -12.81
C ASN A 284 -41.13 -12.89 -11.31
N LYS A 285 -40.30 -13.46 -10.44
CA LYS A 285 -40.42 -13.27 -8.97
C LYS A 285 -39.05 -13.23 -8.29
N LEU A 286 -38.28 -12.18 -8.56
CA LEU A 286 -37.13 -11.87 -7.70
C LEU A 286 -37.63 -11.45 -6.32
N SER A 287 -37.06 -12.03 -5.28
CA SER A 287 -37.36 -11.68 -3.90
C SER A 287 -36.87 -10.26 -3.55
N ALA A 288 -37.21 -9.74 -2.36
CA ALA A 288 -36.73 -8.42 -1.94
C ALA A 288 -35.21 -8.44 -1.70
N GLY A 289 -34.70 -9.51 -1.10
CA GLY A 289 -33.27 -9.75 -0.89
C GLY A 289 -32.49 -9.85 -2.20
N GLN A 290 -33.00 -10.61 -3.19
CA GLN A 290 -32.38 -10.68 -4.52
C GLN A 290 -32.32 -9.33 -5.21
N ARG A 291 -33.43 -8.56 -5.20
CA ARG A 291 -33.46 -7.20 -5.76
C ARG A 291 -32.53 -6.24 -5.04
N GLY A 292 -32.42 -6.37 -3.72
CA GLY A 292 -31.50 -5.61 -2.89
C GLY A 292 -30.05 -5.85 -3.29
N LEU A 293 -29.64 -7.11 -3.36
CA LEU A 293 -28.27 -7.51 -3.70
C LEU A 293 -27.89 -7.11 -5.13
N ILE A 294 -28.80 -7.33 -6.10
CA ILE A 294 -28.64 -6.85 -7.48
C ILE A 294 -28.53 -5.32 -7.50
N GLY A 295 -29.36 -4.61 -6.75
CA GLY A 295 -29.32 -3.15 -6.66
C GLY A 295 -27.97 -2.62 -6.14
N VAL A 296 -27.38 -3.29 -5.15
CA VAL A 296 -26.05 -2.92 -4.61
C VAL A 296 -24.97 -3.00 -5.69
N VAL A 297 -24.99 -4.07 -6.49
CA VAL A 297 -24.01 -4.29 -7.55
C VAL A 297 -24.29 -3.36 -8.75
N VAL A 298 -25.52 -3.39 -9.29
CA VAL A 298 -25.88 -2.72 -10.55
C VAL A 298 -25.91 -1.20 -10.43
N SER A 299 -26.32 -0.63 -9.28
CA SER A 299 -26.33 0.82 -9.08
C SER A 299 -24.94 1.48 -9.19
N ARG A 300 -23.87 0.67 -9.28
CA ARG A 300 -22.48 1.13 -9.40
C ARG A 300 -21.79 0.72 -10.70
N PHE A 301 -22.38 -0.18 -11.48
CA PHE A 301 -21.92 -0.56 -12.83
C PHE A 301 -22.78 0.03 -13.96
N GLY A 302 -23.71 0.94 -13.65
CA GLY A 302 -24.69 1.50 -14.61
C GLY A 302 -24.09 2.32 -15.76
N ASP A 303 -24.41 1.85 -16.97
CA ASP A 303 -24.30 2.42 -18.33
C ASP A 303 -22.96 2.49 -19.08
N GLY A 304 -21.89 1.82 -18.62
CA GLY A 304 -20.67 1.80 -19.46
C GLY A 304 -19.49 0.91 -19.09
N MET A 305 -19.52 0.18 -17.97
CA MET A 305 -18.43 -0.72 -17.60
C MET A 305 -18.98 -2.10 -17.25
N MET A 306 -19.20 -2.92 -18.29
CA MET A 306 -19.14 -4.37 -18.15
C MET A 306 -17.65 -4.77 -18.13
N PRO A 307 -17.15 -5.43 -17.07
CA PRO A 307 -15.85 -6.09 -17.15
C PRO A 307 -15.96 -7.32 -18.07
N ILE A 308 -15.00 -7.44 -18.99
CA ILE A 308 -14.76 -8.64 -19.81
C ILE A 308 -14.15 -9.73 -18.92
#